data_AF-A0A7S0CNY1-F1
#
_entry.id   AF-A0A7S0CNY1-F1
#
_cell.length_a   1.000
_cell.length_b   1.000
_cell.length_c   1.000
_cell.angle_alpha   90.00
_cell.angle_beta   90.00
_cell.angle_gamma   90.00
#
_symmetry.space_group_name_H-M   'P 1'
#
loop_
_entity.id
_entity.type
_entity.pdbx_description
1 polymer ?
#
loop_
_entity_poly.entity_id
_entity_poly.type
_entity_poly.pdbx_seq_one_letter_code
_entity_poly.pdbx_strand_id
1 'polypeptide(L)'
;PPPPPPPPRARAFVAGVRTFGSPRVGDILFAAAYRAVLGDRTWRVTHAHDVVPSVPVRMMGFHHVPTEVFYPDGDPNARDGGNATGAPVVCDGGGEDVACSDGEWTHTSVMDHLYYLDTYICGCNS
;
A
#
# COMPACT_ATOMS: atom_id res chain seq x y z
N PRO A 1 22.48 41.05 10.58
CA PRO A 1 22.72 40.05 9.51
C PRO A 1 21.67 38.94 9.64
N PRO A 2 21.12 38.40 8.55
CA PRO A 2 20.25 37.23 8.63
C PRO A 2 21.03 36.03 9.20
N PRO A 3 20.36 35.13 9.93
CA PRO A 3 21.02 33.92 10.43
C PRO A 3 21.53 33.07 9.25
N PRO A 4 22.66 32.37 9.43
CA PRO A 4 23.16 31.48 8.40
C PRO A 4 22.12 30.39 8.08
N PRO A 5 22.02 29.95 6.82
CA PRO A 5 21.12 28.87 6.46
C PRO A 5 21.44 27.61 7.28
N PRO A 6 20.42 26.81 7.66
CA PRO A 6 20.68 25.57 8.37
C PRO A 6 21.58 24.66 7.53
N PRO A 7 22.44 23.85 8.18
CA PRO A 7 23.28 22.91 7.45
C PRO A 7 22.41 21.95 6.65
N PRO A 8 22.86 21.52 5.45
CA PRO A 8 22.16 20.49 4.70
C PRO A 8 22.00 19.27 5.61
N ARG A 9 20.76 18.89 5.90
CA ARG A 9 20.49 17.68 6.68
C ARG A 9 21.09 16.51 5.92
N ALA A 10 21.98 15.75 6.56
CA ALA A 10 22.43 14.48 6.02
C ALA A 10 21.18 13.67 5.63
N ARG A 11 21.16 13.12 4.41
CA ARG A 11 20.06 12.27 3.97
C ARG A 11 19.92 11.14 4.99
N ALA A 12 18.79 11.12 5.69
CA ALA A 12 18.53 10.11 6.69
C ALA A 12 18.50 8.73 6.00
N PHE A 13 19.15 7.75 6.61
CA PHE A 13 19.06 6.37 6.14
C PHE A 13 17.65 5.85 6.39
N VAL A 14 16.97 5.43 5.33
CA VAL A 14 15.65 4.79 5.43
C VAL A 14 15.86 3.29 5.55
N ALA A 15 15.58 2.72 6.73
CA ALA A 15 15.69 1.27 6.97
C ALA A 15 14.60 0.46 6.24
N GLY A 16 13.45 1.06 5.95
CA GLY A 16 12.43 0.52 5.08
C GLY A 16 11.09 1.21 5.25
N VAL A 17 10.20 1.00 4.28
CA VAL A 17 8.87 1.60 4.21
C VAL A 17 7.84 0.48 4.16
N ARG A 18 6.84 0.55 5.03
CA ARG A 18 5.72 -0.40 5.06
C ARG A 18 4.45 0.40 5.15
N THR A 19 3.53 0.12 4.24
CA THR A 19 2.23 0.79 4.21
C THR A 19 1.14 -0.25 4.17
N PHE A 20 0.01 0.03 4.80
CA PHE A 20 -1.17 -0.83 4.83
C PHE A 20 -2.32 -0.05 4.20
N GLY A 21 -2.97 -0.62 3.19
CA GLY A 21 -4.10 0.03 2.51
C GLY A 21 -3.74 1.36 1.87
N SER A 22 -2.49 1.55 1.44
CA SER A 22 -2.06 2.84 0.88
C SER A 22 -2.77 3.12 -0.45
N PRO A 23 -3.32 4.33 -0.64
CA PRO A 23 -3.78 4.79 -1.94
C PRO A 23 -2.61 5.00 -2.89
N ARG A 24 -2.91 5.24 -4.16
CA ARG A 24 -1.93 5.74 -5.13
C ARG A 24 -1.53 7.16 -4.76
N VAL A 25 -0.23 7.43 -4.72
CA VAL A 25 0.31 8.70 -4.17
C VAL A 25 0.81 9.66 -5.26
N GLY A 26 1.15 9.15 -6.44
CA GLY A 26 1.66 9.97 -7.53
C GLY A 26 1.44 9.31 -8.88
N ASP A 27 2.03 9.89 -9.91
CA ASP A 27 2.00 9.36 -11.27
C ASP A 27 3.09 8.30 -11.51
N ILE A 28 3.17 7.79 -12.74
CA ILE A 28 4.17 6.79 -13.12
C ILE A 28 5.61 7.30 -13.03
N LEU A 29 5.85 8.60 -13.22
CA LEU A 29 7.18 9.20 -13.09
C LEU A 29 7.62 9.26 -11.63
N PHE A 30 6.69 9.64 -10.74
CA PHE A 30 6.87 9.55 -9.30
C PHE A 30 7.15 8.10 -8.88
N ALA A 31 6.36 7.14 -9.38
CA ALA A 31 6.54 5.74 -9.02
C ALA A 31 7.91 5.20 -9.44
N ALA A 32 8.37 5.55 -10.65
CA ALA A 32 9.70 5.20 -11.14
C ALA A 32 10.82 5.84 -10.31
N ALA A 33 10.70 7.13 -9.99
CA ALA A 33 11.67 7.83 -9.15
C ALA A 33 11.72 7.27 -7.72
N TYR A 34 10.56 6.92 -7.16
CA TYR A 34 10.46 6.28 -5.85
C TYR A 34 11.12 4.90 -5.86
N ARG A 35 10.81 4.06 -6.86
CA ARG A 35 11.39 2.71 -7.02
C ARG A 35 12.93 2.78 -7.06
N ALA A 36 13.49 3.76 -7.75
CA ALA A 36 14.93 3.94 -7.86
C ALA A 36 15.63 4.25 -6.53
N VAL A 37 14.91 4.82 -5.56
CA VAL A 37 15.49 5.25 -4.27
C VAL A 37 15.12 4.31 -3.12
N LEU A 38 13.88 3.79 -3.11
CA LEU A 38 13.28 3.06 -1.98
C LEU A 38 12.61 1.74 -2.38
N GLY A 39 12.60 1.36 -3.66
CA GLY A 39 11.86 0.17 -4.12
C GLY A 39 12.35 -1.14 -3.47
N ASP A 40 13.65 -1.24 -3.17
CA ASP A 40 14.30 -2.39 -2.51
C ASP A 40 13.88 -2.61 -1.06
N ARG A 41 13.25 -1.61 -0.44
CA ARG A 41 12.92 -1.58 0.98
C ARG A 41 11.47 -1.18 1.26
N THR A 42 10.64 -1.14 0.21
CA THR A 42 9.23 -0.74 0.29
C THR A 42 8.33 -1.93 0.05
N TRP A 43 7.46 -2.20 1.02
CA TRP A 43 6.38 -3.16 0.89
C TRP A 43 5.03 -2.50 1.13
N ARG A 44 4.16 -2.62 0.14
CA ARG A 44 2.78 -2.15 0.15
C ARG A 44 1.89 -3.33 0.48
N VAL A 45 1.33 -3.37 1.68
CA VAL A 45 0.41 -4.41 2.10
C VAL A 45 -1.02 -4.02 1.72
N THR A 46 -1.70 -4.90 1.02
CA THR A 46 -3.09 -4.75 0.56
C THR A 46 -3.90 -5.98 0.99
N HIS A 47 -5.20 -5.79 1.21
CA HIS A 47 -6.07 -6.81 1.77
C HIS A 47 -7.38 -6.90 1.01
N ALA A 48 -7.71 -8.09 0.51
CA ALA A 48 -8.98 -8.47 -0.09
C ALA A 48 -9.57 -7.36 -1.00
N HIS A 49 -10.75 -6.87 -0.66
CA HIS A 49 -11.49 -5.87 -1.43
C HIS A 49 -11.32 -4.45 -0.89
N ASP A 50 -10.21 -4.16 -0.19
CA ASP A 50 -9.89 -2.82 0.30
C ASP A 50 -10.01 -1.79 -0.83
N VAL A 51 -10.91 -0.81 -0.62
CA VAL A 51 -11.19 0.26 -1.57
C VAL A 51 -10.04 1.26 -1.71
N VAL A 52 -9.22 1.46 -0.67
CA VAL A 52 -8.27 2.56 -0.62
C VAL A 52 -7.09 2.38 -1.61
N PRO A 53 -6.48 1.19 -1.75
CA PRO A 53 -5.50 0.94 -2.81
C PRO A 53 -6.04 1.20 -4.22
N SER A 54 -7.36 1.17 -4.43
CA SER A 54 -7.96 1.43 -5.75
C SER A 54 -8.07 2.92 -6.11
N VAL A 55 -7.76 3.83 -5.18
CA VAL A 55 -7.90 5.28 -5.38
C VAL A 55 -6.57 6.05 -5.21
N PRO A 56 -6.41 7.21 -5.89
CA PRO A 56 -7.17 7.65 -7.07
C PRO A 56 -7.01 6.65 -8.22
N VAL A 57 -7.95 6.63 -9.16
CA VAL A 57 -7.96 5.64 -10.25
C VAL A 57 -6.83 5.87 -11.26
N ARG A 58 -6.33 4.79 -11.89
CA ARG A 58 -5.28 4.86 -12.92
C ARG A 58 -5.62 5.76 -14.11
N MET A 59 -6.91 5.85 -14.47
CA MET A 59 -7.39 6.73 -15.55
C MET A 59 -7.08 8.22 -15.29
N MET A 60 -6.90 8.61 -14.02
CA MET A 60 -6.48 9.97 -13.65
C MET A 60 -4.94 10.15 -13.67
N GLY A 61 -4.19 9.16 -14.13
CA GLY A 61 -2.72 9.21 -14.25
C GLY A 61 -1.97 8.77 -13.00
N PHE A 62 -2.66 8.27 -11.98
CA PHE A 62 -2.03 7.79 -10.74
C PHE A 62 -1.51 6.36 -10.89
N HIS A 63 -0.41 6.07 -10.20
CA HIS A 63 0.29 4.79 -10.27
C HIS A 63 0.89 4.43 -8.91
N HIS A 64 0.77 3.15 -8.54
CA HIS A 64 1.41 2.61 -7.34
C HIS A 64 2.90 2.46 -7.49
N VAL A 65 3.58 2.44 -6.35
CA VAL A 65 4.97 2.01 -6.24
C VAL A 65 5.00 0.49 -5.96
N PRO A 66 5.97 -0.26 -6.53
CA PRO A 66 6.24 -1.63 -6.12
C PRO A 66 7.00 -1.66 -4.78
N THR A 67 7.04 -2.75 -4.02
CA THR A 67 6.46 -4.10 -4.21
C THR A 67 5.14 -4.24 -3.44
N GLU A 68 4.16 -4.96 -3.99
CA GLU A 68 2.90 -5.27 -3.31
C GLU A 68 2.95 -6.65 -2.62
N VAL A 69 2.42 -6.72 -1.41
CA VAL A 69 2.15 -7.95 -0.66
C VAL A 69 0.65 -8.01 -0.44
N PHE A 70 -0.03 -8.75 -1.30
CA PHE A 70 -1.48 -8.86 -1.32
C PHE A 70 -1.96 -10.06 -0.52
N TYR A 71 -2.88 -9.81 0.41
CA TYR A 71 -3.56 -10.83 1.18
C TYR A 71 -4.96 -11.04 0.59
N PRO A 72 -5.20 -12.11 -0.18
CA PRO A 72 -6.52 -12.39 -0.75
C PRO A 72 -7.51 -12.82 0.34
N ASP A 73 -8.80 -12.68 0.02
CA ASP A 73 -9.89 -13.02 0.93
C ASP A 73 -9.82 -14.48 1.41
N GLY A 74 -9.88 -14.67 2.72
CA GLY A 74 -9.84 -16.00 3.34
C GLY A 74 -11.21 -16.62 3.65
N ASP A 75 -12.26 -15.78 3.75
CA ASP A 75 -13.67 -16.17 3.87
C ASP A 75 -14.60 -15.01 3.47
N PRO A 76 -15.32 -15.08 2.32
CA PRO A 76 -16.21 -14.02 1.86
C PRO A 76 -17.47 -13.83 2.75
N ASN A 77 -17.69 -14.67 3.78
CA ASN A 77 -18.79 -14.55 4.73
C ASN A 77 -18.37 -14.00 6.10
N ALA A 78 -17.08 -13.74 6.32
CA ALA A 78 -16.61 -13.19 7.56
C ALA A 78 -17.07 -11.74 7.71
N ARG A 79 -17.95 -11.48 8.69
CA ARG A 79 -18.56 -10.17 8.95
C ARG A 79 -17.60 -9.15 9.59
N ASP A 80 -16.35 -9.58 9.78
CA ASP A 80 -15.35 -8.90 10.59
C ASP A 80 -14.17 -8.40 9.72
N GLY A 81 -14.36 -8.31 8.39
CA GLY A 81 -13.28 -8.00 7.44
C GLY A 81 -12.33 -9.18 7.32
N GLY A 82 -12.85 -10.30 6.80
CA GLY A 82 -12.33 -11.65 6.90
C GLY A 82 -10.82 -11.81 7.08
N ASN A 83 -10.42 -12.71 7.97
CA ASN A 83 -9.01 -13.02 8.14
C ASN A 83 -8.43 -13.49 6.80
N ALA A 84 -7.27 -12.97 6.42
CA ALA A 84 -6.50 -13.48 5.30
C ALA A 84 -5.97 -14.88 5.65
N THR A 85 -6.80 -15.90 5.47
CA THR A 85 -6.46 -17.29 5.81
C THR A 85 -5.50 -17.93 4.81
N GLY A 86 -5.17 -17.23 3.72
CA GLY A 86 -4.24 -17.66 2.67
C GLY A 86 -2.84 -17.06 2.78
N ALA A 87 -1.87 -17.74 2.16
CA ALA A 87 -0.53 -17.18 1.98
C ALA A 87 -0.60 -15.90 1.11
N PRO A 88 0.18 -14.85 1.42
CA PRO A 88 0.15 -13.63 0.63
C PRO A 88 0.74 -13.87 -0.76
N VAL A 89 0.17 -13.18 -1.75
CA VAL A 89 0.73 -13.08 -3.11
C VAL A 89 1.66 -11.86 -3.14
N VAL A 90 2.90 -12.07 -3.57
CA VAL A 90 3.87 -10.98 -3.71
C VAL A 90 3.95 -10.58 -5.18
N CYS A 91 3.62 -9.33 -5.48
CA CYS A 91 3.79 -8.73 -6.79
C CYS A 91 4.92 -7.70 -6.77
N ASP A 92 6.08 -8.07 -7.29
CA ASP A 92 7.30 -7.27 -7.37
C ASP A 92 7.45 -6.47 -8.69
N GLY A 93 6.39 -6.53 -9.51
CA GLY A 93 6.31 -5.98 -10.85
C GLY A 93 6.16 -4.46 -10.91
N GLY A 94 5.28 -4.00 -11.80
CA GLY A 94 5.09 -2.58 -12.10
C GLY A 94 4.52 -1.79 -10.94
N GLY A 95 3.83 -2.45 -10.00
CA GLY A 95 3.05 -1.83 -8.92
C GLY A 95 1.53 -1.89 -9.17
N GLU A 96 1.10 -2.30 -10.37
CA GLU A 96 -0.30 -2.46 -10.77
C GLU A 96 -0.47 -3.84 -11.44
N ASP A 97 -0.23 -4.90 -10.68
CA ASP A 97 -0.16 -6.28 -11.17
C ASP A 97 -1.52 -6.99 -10.99
N VAL A 98 -2.09 -7.52 -12.08
CA VAL A 98 -3.41 -8.20 -12.09
C VAL A 98 -3.47 -9.49 -11.26
N ALA A 99 -2.33 -10.00 -10.81
CA ALA A 99 -2.25 -11.15 -9.92
C ALA A 99 -2.44 -10.76 -8.43
N CYS A 100 -2.39 -9.45 -8.12
CA CYS A 100 -2.60 -8.89 -6.78
C CYS A 100 -3.88 -8.03 -6.76
N SER A 101 -3.95 -6.99 -5.92
CA SER A 101 -5.19 -6.22 -5.73
C SER A 101 -5.71 -5.55 -7.01
N ASP A 102 -4.88 -5.22 -8.01
CA ASP A 102 -5.37 -4.65 -9.28
C ASP A 102 -6.21 -5.64 -10.10
N GLY A 103 -6.12 -6.95 -9.80
CA GLY A 103 -7.01 -7.97 -10.35
C GLY A 103 -8.38 -8.02 -9.68
N GLU A 104 -8.55 -7.33 -8.54
CA GLU A 104 -9.79 -7.35 -7.78
C GLU A 104 -10.82 -6.42 -8.44
N TRP A 105 -11.97 -6.97 -8.81
CA TRP A 105 -12.90 -6.27 -9.70
C TRP A 105 -13.84 -5.34 -8.94
N THR A 106 -14.02 -5.57 -7.64
CA THR A 106 -15.02 -4.84 -6.85
C THR A 106 -14.42 -3.71 -6.03
N HIS A 107 -13.24 -3.88 -5.40
CA HIS A 107 -12.60 -2.86 -4.52
C HIS A 107 -13.63 -2.08 -3.67
N THR A 108 -14.60 -2.78 -3.08
CA THR A 108 -15.80 -2.15 -2.49
C THR A 108 -15.80 -2.10 -0.97
N SER A 109 -14.80 -2.67 -0.30
CA SER A 109 -14.86 -2.89 1.14
C SER A 109 -14.07 -1.84 1.91
N VAL A 110 -14.78 -1.00 2.65
CA VAL A 110 -14.18 -0.20 3.74
C VAL A 110 -13.84 -1.10 4.93
N MET A 111 -14.53 -2.23 5.10
CA MET A 111 -14.23 -3.15 6.21
C MET A 111 -12.85 -3.79 6.03
N ASP A 112 -12.50 -4.21 4.82
CA ASP A 112 -11.20 -4.85 4.55
C ASP A 112 -10.05 -3.85 4.70
N HIS A 113 -10.33 -2.54 4.55
CA HIS A 113 -9.38 -1.48 4.85
C HIS A 113 -9.09 -1.33 6.36
N LEU A 114 -10.06 -1.66 7.20
CA LEU A 114 -9.97 -1.46 8.64
C LEU A 114 -9.23 -2.60 9.36
N TYR A 115 -8.98 -3.70 8.67
CA TYR A 115 -8.32 -4.88 9.22
C TYR A 115 -7.08 -5.26 8.40
N TYR A 116 -5.94 -5.32 9.08
CA TYR A 116 -4.68 -5.76 8.49
C TYR A 116 -3.97 -6.68 9.47
N LEU A 117 -3.58 -7.88 9.02
CA LEU A 117 -2.88 -8.88 9.83
C LEU A 117 -3.62 -9.16 11.16
N ASP A 118 -4.92 -9.46 11.06
CA ASP A 118 -5.81 -9.72 12.20
C ASP A 118 -5.95 -8.56 13.21
N THR A 119 -5.55 -7.34 12.81
CA THR A 119 -5.56 -6.19 13.69
C THR A 119 -6.48 -5.10 13.14
N TYR A 120 -7.44 -4.68 13.97
CA TYR A 120 -8.28 -3.51 13.67
C TYR A 120 -7.47 -2.22 13.81
N ILE A 121 -7.29 -1.49 12.71
CA ILE A 121 -6.39 -0.33 12.65
C ILE A 121 -6.86 0.87 13.47
N CYS A 122 -8.17 0.99 13.72
CA CYS A 122 -8.76 2.07 14.53
C CYS A 122 -8.94 1.69 16.01
N GLY A 123 -8.37 0.56 16.45
CA GLY A 123 -8.55 -0.01 17.80
C GLY A 123 -7.75 0.67 18.93
N CYS A 124 -7.53 1.98 18.88
CA CYS A 124 -6.68 2.70 19.85
C CYS A 124 -7.30 2.87 21.26
N ASN A 125 -8.33 2.09 21.63
CA ASN A 125 -9.07 2.26 22.88
C ASN A 125 -8.86 1.05 23.81
N SER A 126 -7.65 0.99 24.40
CA SER A 126 -7.32 0.10 25.53
C SER A 126 -7.92 0.60 26.84
#